data_AF-A0A7S0PHP8-F1
#
_entry.id   AF-A0A7S0PHP8-F1
#
_cell.length_a   1.000
_cell.length_b   1.000
_cell.length_c   1.000
_cell.angle_alpha   90.00
_cell.angle_beta   90.00
_cell.angle_gamma   90.00
#
_symmetry.space_group_name_H-M   'P 1'
#
loop_
_entity.id
_entity.type
_entity.pdbx_description
1 polymer ?
#
loop_
_entity_poly.entity_id
_entity_poly.type
_entity_poly.pdbx_seq_one_letter_code
_entity_poly.pdbx_strand_id
1 'polypeptide(L)'
;EEFSYQTDSVPFDINPMWLSRGKRAAIFPIYHIHGRVYIGVWHHYGTRDDLAGRVVIEISEVKPSTKYDVALPLRSAGDEYERAKEKSKGVIRLRFEAHFFDERKAVLSYPQYILSKEKIIVPSVDDKDFV
;
A
#
# COMPACT_ATOMS: atom_id res chain seq x y z
N GLU A 1 -8.32 3.98 13.92
CA GLU A 1 -7.38 3.03 13.33
C GLU A 1 -6.05 3.74 13.15
N GLU A 2 -4.93 3.11 13.48
CA GLU A 2 -3.61 3.74 13.38
C GLU A 2 -3.03 3.48 11.98
N PHE A 3 -2.94 4.52 11.15
CA PHE A 3 -2.36 4.42 9.82
C PHE A 3 -0.84 4.56 9.90
N SER A 4 -0.10 3.67 9.26
CA SER A 4 1.37 3.77 9.21
C SER A 4 1.85 4.89 8.27
N TYR A 5 1.02 5.29 7.30
CA TYR A 5 1.27 6.43 6.43
C TYR A 5 -0.06 6.96 5.88
N GLN A 6 -0.17 8.26 5.68
CA GLN A 6 -1.34 8.92 5.10
C GLN A 6 -0.87 9.95 4.07
N THR A 7 -1.48 9.90 2.88
CA THR A 7 -1.24 10.89 1.82
C THR A 7 -1.95 12.21 2.11
N ASP A 8 -1.58 13.26 1.39
CA ASP A 8 -2.34 14.53 1.44
C ASP A 8 -3.77 14.32 0.93
N SER A 9 -4.73 15.10 1.45
CA SER A 9 -6.10 15.09 0.94
C SER A 9 -6.21 15.90 -0.34
N VAL A 10 -6.86 15.34 -1.36
CA VAL A 10 -7.15 16.03 -2.62
C VAL A 10 -8.60 16.51 -2.59
N PRO A 11 -8.86 17.83 -2.59
CA PRO A 11 -10.22 18.34 -2.50
C PRO A 11 -10.93 18.28 -3.86
N PHE A 12 -12.25 18.00 -3.82
CA PHE A 12 -13.18 18.16 -4.95
C PHE A 12 -12.86 17.39 -6.24
N ASP A 13 -12.30 16.18 -6.13
CA ASP A 13 -12.00 15.34 -7.30
C ASP A 13 -12.55 13.91 -7.15
N ILE A 14 -13.05 13.35 -8.25
CA ILE A 14 -13.50 11.96 -8.37
C ILE A 14 -12.33 11.05 -8.78
N ASN A 15 -11.34 11.59 -9.49
CA ASN A 15 -10.15 10.88 -9.95
C ASN A 15 -8.89 11.55 -9.40
N PRO A 16 -8.70 11.56 -8.07
CA PRO A 16 -7.62 12.30 -7.44
C PRO A 16 -6.24 11.79 -7.91
N MET A 17 -5.34 12.73 -8.15
CA MET A 17 -3.96 12.45 -8.50
C MET A 17 -3.02 13.18 -7.54
N TRP A 18 -2.11 12.44 -6.92
CA TRP A 18 -1.12 13.04 -6.02
C TRP A 18 0.09 13.55 -6.79
N LEU A 19 0.24 14.88 -6.76
CA LEU A 19 1.36 15.59 -7.37
C LEU A 19 2.66 15.30 -6.65
N SER A 20 3.77 15.50 -7.37
CA SER A 20 5.09 15.02 -6.94
C SER A 20 5.63 15.64 -5.66
N ARG A 21 5.22 16.86 -5.37
CA ARG A 21 5.64 17.61 -4.18
C ARG A 21 4.75 17.39 -2.96
N GLY A 22 3.72 16.55 -3.06
CA GLY A 22 2.85 16.20 -1.94
C GLY A 22 3.32 14.94 -1.20
N LYS A 23 2.74 14.69 -0.03
CA LYS A 23 2.85 13.41 0.65
C LYS A 23 2.08 12.36 -0.15
N ARG A 24 2.78 11.69 -1.07
CA ARG A 24 2.19 10.70 -1.97
C ARG A 24 2.82 9.31 -1.90
N ALA A 25 4.03 9.22 -1.34
CA ALA A 25 4.82 8.01 -1.30
C ALA A 25 5.57 7.90 0.04
N ALA A 26 5.80 6.67 0.46
CA ALA A 26 6.55 6.35 1.66
C ALA A 26 7.37 5.09 1.44
N ILE A 27 8.47 4.99 2.18
CA ILE A 27 9.28 3.80 2.26
C ILE A 27 9.12 3.27 3.68
N PHE A 28 8.71 2.02 3.80
CA PHE A 28 8.57 1.36 5.08
C PHE A 28 9.21 -0.03 5.04
N PRO A 29 9.87 -0.46 6.12
CA PRO A 29 10.47 -1.76 6.24
C PRO A 29 9.37 -2.82 6.36
N ILE A 30 9.54 -3.90 5.60
CA ILE A 30 8.71 -5.10 5.71
C ILE A 30 9.58 -6.20 6.32
N TYR A 31 9.14 -6.72 7.46
CA TYR A 31 9.91 -7.69 8.23
C TYR A 31 9.65 -9.15 7.81
N HIS A 32 8.57 -9.41 7.04
CA HIS A 32 8.15 -10.76 6.67
C HIS A 32 7.68 -10.83 5.22
N ILE A 33 8.08 -11.88 4.51
CA ILE A 33 7.69 -12.11 3.11
C ILE A 33 6.20 -12.42 2.96
N HIS A 34 5.58 -13.02 3.97
CA HIS A 34 4.14 -13.28 4.01
C HIS A 34 3.33 -12.09 4.52
N GLY A 35 3.96 -10.93 4.66
CA GLY A 35 3.27 -9.70 5.00
C GLY A 35 2.24 -9.31 3.94
N ARG A 36 1.18 -8.65 4.39
CA ARG A 36 0.19 -8.02 3.52
C ARG A 36 0.24 -6.52 3.71
N VAL A 37 0.35 -5.78 2.61
CA VAL A 37 0.24 -4.32 2.62
C VAL A 37 -1.19 -3.95 2.28
N TYR A 38 -1.83 -3.24 3.21
CA TYR A 38 -3.20 -2.75 3.05
C TYR A 38 -3.15 -1.29 2.66
N ILE A 39 -3.79 -0.95 1.55
CA ILE A 39 -3.90 0.41 1.04
C ILE A 39 -5.38 0.74 0.96
N GLY A 40 -5.84 1.66 1.80
CA GLY A 40 -7.22 2.12 1.78
C GLY A 40 -7.34 3.50 1.13
N VAL A 41 -8.51 3.76 0.58
CA VAL A 41 -8.92 5.06 0.08
C VAL A 41 -10.11 5.50 0.92
N TRP A 42 -9.97 6.67 1.53
CA TRP A 42 -11.00 7.27 2.37
C TRP A 42 -11.49 8.57 1.75
N HIS A 43 -12.79 8.79 1.88
CA HIS A 43 -13.41 10.06 1.56
C HIS A 43 -13.62 10.85 2.86
N HIS A 44 -13.00 12.03 2.94
CA HIS A 44 -13.04 12.89 4.12
C HIS A 44 -14.22 13.87 4.02
N TYR A 45 -15.22 13.73 4.90
CA TYR A 45 -16.37 14.63 5.00
C TYR A 45 -16.21 15.73 6.08
N GLY A 46 -14.97 16.03 6.49
CA GLY A 46 -14.66 17.02 7.52
C GLY A 46 -14.66 16.45 8.94
N THR A 47 -15.74 15.78 9.35
CA THR A 47 -15.88 15.21 10.70
C THR A 47 -15.81 13.68 10.75
N ARG A 48 -15.93 13.03 9.59
CA ARG A 48 -15.90 11.58 9.44
C ARG A 48 -15.25 11.18 8.13
N ASP A 49 -14.51 10.09 8.19
CA ASP A 49 -13.91 9.44 7.02
C ASP A 49 -14.70 8.18 6.69
N ASP A 50 -15.17 8.07 5.44
CA ASP A 50 -15.80 6.85 4.95
C ASP A 50 -14.85 6.10 4.00
N LEU A 51 -14.75 4.79 4.18
CA LEU A 51 -13.92 3.93 3.34
C LEU A 51 -14.55 3.79 1.94
N ALA A 52 -13.93 4.39 0.94
CA ALA A 52 -14.30 4.22 -0.45
C ALA A 52 -13.94 2.80 -0.93
N GLY A 53 -12.78 2.29 -0.50
CA GLY A 53 -12.36 0.91 -0.72
C GLY A 53 -10.91 0.69 -0.33
N ARG A 54 -10.45 -0.56 -0.45
CA ARG A 54 -9.07 -0.96 -0.16
C ARG A 54 -8.53 -1.94 -1.18
N VAL A 55 -7.21 -1.99 -1.24
CA VAL A 55 -6.42 -2.96 -1.98
C VAL A 55 -5.47 -3.65 -1.02
N VAL A 56 -5.21 -4.92 -1.26
CA VAL A 56 -4.27 -5.74 -0.50
C VAL A 56 -3.21 -6.24 -1.47
N ILE A 57 -1.94 -5.98 -1.13
CA ILE A 57 -0.79 -6.49 -1.86
C ILE A 57 -0.13 -7.55 -0.97
N GLU A 58 -0.05 -8.78 -1.48
CA GLU A 58 0.67 -9.86 -0.82
C GLU A 58 2.16 -9.79 -1.20
N ILE A 59 3.02 -9.58 -0.23
CA ILE A 59 4.46 -9.38 -0.49
C ILE A 59 5.12 -10.65 -1.06
N SER A 60 4.55 -11.83 -0.79
CA SER A 60 4.99 -13.10 -1.36
C SER A 60 4.83 -13.20 -2.88
N GLU A 61 3.94 -12.39 -3.48
CA GLU A 61 3.73 -12.36 -4.93
C GLU A 61 4.64 -11.33 -5.64
N VAL A 62 5.29 -10.46 -4.86
CA VAL A 62 6.11 -9.37 -5.38
C VAL A 62 7.54 -9.87 -5.60
N LYS A 63 8.07 -9.64 -6.81
CA LYS A 63 9.45 -9.94 -7.15
C LYS A 63 10.37 -8.84 -6.62
N PRO A 64 11.57 -9.19 -6.10
CA PRO A 64 12.56 -8.21 -5.70
C PRO A 64 12.97 -7.31 -6.87
N SER A 65 13.31 -6.06 -6.55
CA SER A 65 13.94 -5.09 -7.47
C SER A 65 13.17 -4.92 -8.79
N THR A 66 11.86 -5.15 -8.74
CA THR A 66 10.96 -5.04 -9.88
C THR A 66 10.04 -3.85 -9.63
N LYS A 67 10.07 -2.90 -10.55
CA LYS A 67 9.16 -1.74 -10.52
C LYS A 67 7.79 -2.17 -11.03
N TYR A 68 6.78 -2.07 -10.18
CA TYR A 68 5.39 -2.32 -10.53
C TYR A 68 4.69 -0.99 -10.80
N ASP A 69 3.97 -0.88 -11.90
CA ASP A 69 3.02 0.20 -12.18
C ASP A 69 1.69 -0.47 -12.56
N VAL A 70 0.82 -0.64 -11.57
CA VAL A 70 -0.37 -1.50 -11.67
C VAL A 70 -1.64 -0.75 -11.29
N ALA A 71 -2.73 -1.09 -11.99
CA ALA A 71 -4.07 -0.60 -11.70
C ALA A 71 -4.86 -1.69 -10.97
N LEU A 72 -5.16 -1.46 -9.69
CA LEU A 72 -5.78 -2.44 -8.80
C LEU A 72 -7.22 -1.99 -8.46
N PRO A 73 -8.23 -2.88 -8.60
CA PRO A 73 -9.62 -2.53 -8.31
C PRO A 73 -9.83 -2.36 -6.80
N LEU A 74 -10.56 -1.32 -6.40
CA LEU A 74 -10.92 -1.07 -5.00
C LEU A 74 -12.00 -2.06 -4.53
N ARG A 75 -11.80 -2.63 -3.35
CA ARG A 75 -12.70 -3.62 -2.74
C ARG A 75 -13.21 -3.17 -1.37
N SER A 76 -14.41 -3.58 -0.98
CA SER A 76 -15.01 -3.19 0.31
C SER A 76 -14.63 -4.14 1.45
N ALA A 77 -14.47 -5.44 1.18
CA ALA A 77 -14.15 -6.48 2.16
C ALA A 77 -13.03 -7.41 1.65
N GLY A 78 -12.40 -8.17 2.57
CA GLY A 78 -11.26 -9.04 2.28
C GLY A 78 -11.63 -10.34 1.53
N ASP A 79 -12.86 -10.83 1.70
CA ASP A 79 -13.28 -12.15 1.22
C ASP A 79 -14.15 -12.12 -0.05
N GLU A 80 -14.46 -10.95 -0.61
CA GLU A 80 -15.24 -10.85 -1.84
C GLU A 80 -14.34 -10.87 -3.08
N TYR A 81 -13.47 -11.87 -3.23
CA TYR A 81 -12.65 -12.01 -4.44
C TYR A 81 -13.51 -12.30 -5.69
N GLU A 82 -14.66 -12.97 -5.54
CA GLU A 82 -15.50 -13.39 -6.66
C GLU A 82 -16.70 -12.47 -6.92
N ARG A 83 -17.31 -11.86 -5.89
CA ARG A 83 -18.44 -10.93 -6.08
C ARG A 83 -18.04 -9.48 -6.34
N ALA A 84 -16.80 -9.08 -6.02
CA ALA A 84 -16.36 -7.69 -6.19
C ALA A 84 -16.16 -7.27 -7.65
N LYS A 85 -16.07 -8.21 -8.61
CA LYS A 85 -15.94 -7.90 -10.03
C LYS A 85 -17.16 -7.12 -10.57
N GLU A 86 -18.35 -7.39 -10.04
CA GLU A 86 -19.60 -6.71 -10.42
C GLU A 86 -19.85 -5.39 -9.65
N LYS A 87 -19.12 -5.14 -8.55
CA LYS A 87 -19.29 -3.95 -7.69
C LYS A 87 -17.97 -3.21 -7.47
N SER A 88 -17.14 -3.13 -8.50
CA SER A 88 -15.92 -2.32 -8.49
C SER A 88 -16.27 -0.87 -8.16
N LYS A 89 -15.80 -0.37 -7.01
CA LYS A 89 -16.03 1.01 -6.56
C LYS A 89 -15.07 2.02 -7.20
N GLY A 90 -14.20 1.55 -8.10
CA GLY A 90 -13.13 2.34 -8.71
C GLY A 90 -11.84 1.55 -8.77
N VAL A 91 -10.78 2.22 -9.22
CA VAL A 91 -9.46 1.63 -9.42
C VAL A 91 -8.43 2.58 -8.82
N ILE A 92 -7.43 2.03 -8.12
CA ILE A 92 -6.25 2.77 -7.70
C ILE A 92 -5.06 2.35 -8.56
N ARG A 93 -4.33 3.33 -9.09
CA ARG A 93 -3.07 3.09 -9.78
C ARG A 93 -1.93 3.31 -8.80
N LEU A 94 -1.07 2.31 -8.65
CA LEU A 94 0.03 2.33 -7.70
C LEU A 94 1.33 2.01 -8.40
N ARG A 95 2.36 2.77 -8.02
CA ARG A 95 3.75 2.45 -8.34
C ARG A 95 4.47 2.03 -7.07
N PHE A 96 5.08 0.86 -7.08
CA PHE A 96 5.85 0.38 -5.94
C PHE A 96 7.00 -0.53 -6.39
N GLU A 97 7.98 -0.66 -5.51
CA GLU A 97 9.13 -1.55 -5.67
C GLU A 97 9.41 -2.18 -4.30
N ALA A 98 9.79 -3.46 -4.30
CA ALA A 98 10.19 -4.17 -3.09
C ALA A 98 11.68 -4.51 -3.17
N HIS A 99 12.42 -4.12 -2.14
CA HIS A 99 13.84 -4.43 -2.00
C HIS A 99 14.03 -5.46 -0.88
N PHE A 100 14.54 -6.64 -1.21
CA PHE A 100 14.96 -7.63 -0.23
C PHE A 100 16.45 -7.50 0.02
N PHE A 101 16.85 -7.23 1.27
CA PHE A 101 18.27 -7.19 1.64
C PHE A 101 18.97 -8.55 1.47
N ASP A 102 18.23 -9.63 1.72
CA ASP A 102 18.69 -11.02 1.56
C ASP A 102 17.47 -11.89 1.26
N GLU A 103 17.37 -12.36 0.01
CA GLU A 103 16.24 -13.17 -0.46
C GLU A 103 16.08 -14.47 0.33
N ARG A 104 17.19 -15.11 0.74
CA ARG A 104 17.14 -16.37 1.50
C ARG A 104 16.59 -16.12 2.91
N LYS A 105 17.03 -15.04 3.56
CA LYS A 105 16.46 -14.64 4.86
C LYS A 105 15.01 -14.20 4.76
N ALA A 106 14.62 -13.55 3.66
CA ALA A 106 13.24 -13.15 3.43
C ALA A 106 12.32 -14.39 3.35
N VAL A 107 12.68 -15.41 2.58
CA VAL A 107 11.93 -16.68 2.52
C VAL A 107 11.87 -17.38 3.88
N LEU A 108 12.97 -17.36 4.62
CA LEU A 108 13.08 -17.95 5.96
C LEU A 108 12.49 -17.07 7.09
N SER A 109 11.82 -15.97 6.78
CA SER A 109 11.29 -15.04 7.79
C SER A 109 10.06 -15.58 8.57
N TYR A 110 9.54 -16.75 8.20
CA TYR A 110 8.36 -17.38 8.83
C TYR A 110 8.56 -17.78 10.31
N PRO A 111 9.67 -18.43 10.73
CA PRO A 111 9.82 -18.92 12.11
C PRO A 111 10.30 -17.85 13.11
N GLN A 112 10.86 -16.73 12.66
CA GLN A 112 11.48 -15.70 13.53
C GLN A 112 10.50 -14.61 14.00
N TYR A 113 9.25 -14.64 13.52
CA TYR A 113 8.21 -13.62 13.73
C TYR A 113 7.78 -13.40 15.20
N ILE A 114 8.03 -14.36 16.09
CA ILE A 114 7.61 -14.22 17.50
C ILE A 114 8.44 -13.13 18.23
N LEU A 115 9.59 -12.70 17.71
CA LEU A 115 10.62 -12.06 18.54
C LEU A 115 11.01 -10.61 18.22
N SER A 116 10.53 -9.95 17.16
CA SER A 116 10.92 -8.54 16.92
C SER A 116 9.78 -7.67 16.40
N LYS A 117 9.46 -6.62 17.18
CA LYS A 117 8.50 -5.56 16.86
C LYS A 117 9.16 -4.20 17.09
N GLU A 118 9.80 -3.65 16.07
CA GLU A 118 10.02 -2.20 15.98
C GLU A 118 9.67 -1.80 14.55
N LYS A 119 8.84 -0.77 14.38
CA LYS A 119 8.49 -0.18 13.08
C LYS A 119 9.24 1.14 12.94
N ILE A 120 9.99 1.32 11.86
CA ILE A 120 10.58 2.61 11.50
C ILE A 120 9.93 3.06 10.20
N ILE A 121 9.18 4.17 10.22
CA ILE A 121 8.56 4.73 9.01
C ILE A 121 9.44 5.89 8.55
N VAL A 122 9.93 5.85 7.30
CA VAL A 122 10.72 6.95 6.73
C VAL A 122 9.89 7.62 5.63
N PRO A 123 9.54 8.91 5.75
CA PRO A 123 8.88 9.62 4.66
C PRO A 123 9.84 9.71 3.47
N SER A 124 9.35 9.40 2.27
CA SER A 124 10.13 9.56 1.04
C SER A 124 10.25 11.05 0.72
N VAL A 125 11.47 11.59 0.73
CA VAL A 125 11.73 13.02 0.52
C VAL A 125 12.06 13.36 -0.94
N ASP A 126 12.50 12.39 -1.74
CA ASP A 126 12.95 12.63 -3.12
C ASP A 126 12.20 11.79 -4.18
N ASP A 127 11.78 12.47 -5.25
CA ASP A 127 11.08 11.91 -6.42
C ASP A 127 11.98 11.01 -7.29
N LYS A 128 13.31 11.11 -7.12
CA LYS A 128 14.30 10.45 -7.99
C LYS A 128 14.31 8.92 -7.87
N ASP A 129 13.73 8.38 -6.81
CA ASP A 129 13.65 6.94 -6.57
C ASP A 129 12.51 6.27 -7.35
N PHE A 130 11.58 7.05 -7.92
CA PHE A 130 10.38 6.55 -8.61
C PHE A 130 10.30 6.89 -10.10
N VAL A 131 11.35 7.48 -10.68
CA VAL A 131 11.49 7.72 -12.13
C VAL A 131 12.04 6.49 -12.85
#